data_AF-A0A2E7B9X8-F1
#
_entry.id   AF-A0A2E7B9X8-F1
#
_cell.length_a   1.000
_cell.length_b   1.000
_cell.length_c   1.000
_cell.angle_alpha   90.00
_cell.angle_beta   90.00
_cell.angle_gamma   90.00
#
_symmetry.space_group_name_H-M   'P 1'
#
loop_
_entity.id
_entity.type
_entity.pdbx_description
1 polymer ?
#
loop_
_entity_poly.entity_id
_entity_poly.type
_entity_poly.pdbx_seq_one_letter_code
_entity_poly.pdbx_strand_id
1 'polypeptide(L)'
;MMEPDMTPPVRTARLAGLAYLYIIVAGLFAEIGVRGQLVDYNDPAGTAANILGAEMLYRIGFVAELLMTGADILVALCLYRILLVVDRHLSLAGLVFRLISAAIAGTKALFFLMPLILLNMDPETGGFAAGELERLSVLSLMLHGQAYNISLVFFGFDCLIIGWLIWKSGFLPRLIGTGIVVAGLCYLVTSLMIFLTPALAASDWFMILFLPCLVAEAALTLWLLVRGINVEAWKKAAGAA
;
A
#
# COMPACT_ATOMS: atom_id res chain seq x y z
N MET A 1 -20.08 5.49 -25.90
CA MET A 1 -20.07 5.05 -24.49
C MET A 1 -20.35 3.56 -24.50
N MET A 2 -19.37 2.71 -24.23
CA MET A 2 -19.63 1.27 -24.06
C MET A 2 -20.40 1.09 -22.76
N GLU A 3 -21.55 0.42 -22.80
CA GLU A 3 -22.22 -0.06 -21.60
C GLU A 3 -21.24 -0.95 -20.82
N PRO A 4 -21.11 -0.78 -19.49
CA PRO A 4 -20.24 -1.62 -18.69
C PRO A 4 -20.70 -3.08 -18.83
N ASP A 5 -19.77 -3.99 -19.11
CA ASP A 5 -20.05 -5.43 -19.18
C ASP A 5 -20.58 -5.92 -17.83
N MET A 6 -21.88 -6.26 -17.80
CA MET A 6 -22.65 -6.64 -16.61
C MET A 6 -22.55 -8.14 -16.26
N THR A 7 -21.54 -8.84 -16.79
CA THR A 7 -21.24 -10.20 -16.32
C THR A 7 -20.74 -10.18 -14.87
N PRO A 8 -21.25 -11.05 -13.99
CA PRO A 8 -20.84 -11.08 -12.59
C PRO A 8 -19.31 -11.21 -12.45
N PRO A 9 -18.62 -10.25 -11.81
CA PRO A 9 -17.16 -10.13 -11.86
C PRO A 9 -16.45 -11.09 -10.88
N VAL A 10 -16.79 -12.38 -10.89
CA VAL A 10 -16.20 -13.39 -9.97
C VAL A 10 -14.69 -13.57 -10.23
N ARG A 11 -14.28 -13.60 -11.50
CA ARG A 11 -12.85 -13.67 -11.86
C ARG A 11 -12.10 -12.42 -11.43
N THR A 12 -12.72 -11.25 -11.59
CA THR A 12 -12.18 -9.96 -11.13
C THR A 12 -12.03 -9.92 -9.62
N ALA A 13 -13.00 -10.46 -8.86
CA ALA A 13 -12.90 -10.56 -7.41
C ALA A 13 -11.72 -11.45 -6.97
N ARG A 14 -11.55 -12.62 -7.61
CA ARG A 14 -10.41 -13.50 -7.32
C ARG A 14 -9.07 -12.87 -7.71
N LEU A 15 -9.03 -12.15 -8.83
CA LEU A 15 -7.84 -11.41 -9.25
C LEU A 15 -7.49 -10.30 -8.26
N ALA A 16 -8.48 -9.55 -7.75
CA ALA A 16 -8.29 -8.58 -6.68
C ALA A 16 -7.73 -9.24 -5.42
N GLY A 17 -8.30 -10.38 -5.00
CA GLY A 17 -7.80 -11.13 -3.85
C GLY A 17 -6.36 -11.62 -4.03
N LEU A 18 -5.98 -12.10 -5.22
CA LEU A 18 -4.61 -12.52 -5.51
C LEU A 18 -3.63 -11.33 -5.49
N ALA A 19 -4.02 -10.21 -6.09
CA ALA A 19 -3.21 -8.99 -6.11
C ALA A 19 -3.02 -8.42 -4.69
N TYR A 20 -4.09 -8.38 -3.88
CA TYR A 20 -3.99 -8.01 -2.47
C TYR A 20 -3.08 -8.93 -1.66
N LEU A 21 -3.16 -10.25 -1.88
CA LEU A 21 -2.28 -11.21 -1.21
C LEU A 21 -0.82 -10.94 -1.54
N TYR A 22 -0.53 -10.68 -2.81
CA TYR A 22 0.81 -10.29 -3.24
C TYR A 22 1.27 -9.00 -2.54
N ILE A 23 0.41 -7.98 -2.43
CA ILE A 23 0.74 -6.72 -1.74
C ILE A 23 1.14 -6.99 -0.28
N ILE A 24 0.36 -7.80 0.45
CA ILE A 24 0.66 -8.12 1.86
C ILE A 24 2.01 -8.85 1.96
N VAL A 25 2.25 -9.87 1.14
CA VAL A 25 3.48 -10.66 1.18
C VAL A 25 4.70 -9.83 0.77
N ALA A 26 4.59 -9.05 -0.31
CA ALA A 26 5.65 -8.18 -0.80
C ALA A 26 5.96 -7.06 0.20
N GLY A 27 4.93 -6.47 0.82
CA GLY A 27 5.09 -5.45 1.85
C GLY A 27 5.81 -5.98 3.09
N LEU A 28 5.40 -7.14 3.61
CA LEU A 28 6.08 -7.79 4.73
C LEU A 28 7.52 -8.18 4.40
N PHE A 29 7.76 -8.70 3.19
CA PHE A 29 9.11 -9.02 2.73
C PHE A 29 10.00 -7.78 2.63
N ALA A 30 9.50 -6.68 2.03
CA ALA A 30 10.27 -5.44 1.91
C ALA A 30 10.56 -4.80 3.27
N GLU A 31 9.59 -4.80 4.19
CA GLU A 31 9.74 -4.18 5.51
C GLU A 31 10.62 -5.03 6.44
N ILE A 32 10.29 -6.31 6.63
CA ILE A 32 10.95 -7.18 7.61
C ILE A 32 12.16 -7.88 7.01
N GLY A 33 12.01 -8.42 5.79
CA GLY A 33 13.03 -9.24 5.14
C GLY A 33 14.16 -8.45 4.50
N VAL A 34 13.92 -7.19 4.12
CA VAL A 34 14.93 -6.33 3.49
C VAL A 34 15.31 -5.18 4.41
N ARG A 35 14.41 -4.22 4.67
CA ARG A 35 14.76 -3.04 5.48
C ARG A 35 15.12 -3.39 6.91
N GLY A 36 14.35 -4.25 7.57
CA GLY A 36 14.61 -4.69 8.94
C GLY A 36 15.93 -5.45 9.13
N GLN A 37 16.55 -5.95 8.05
CA GLN A 37 17.86 -6.61 8.10
C GLN A 37 19.01 -5.68 7.71
N LEU A 38 18.76 -4.73 6.80
CA LEU A 38 19.82 -3.97 6.14
C LEU A 38 19.96 -2.54 6.65
N VAL A 39 18.93 -1.98 7.29
CA VAL A 39 18.85 -0.55 7.59
C VAL A 39 18.87 -0.30 9.09
N ASP A 40 19.90 0.42 9.55
CA ASP A 40 19.96 1.07 10.85
C ASP A 40 20.00 2.59 10.65
N TYR A 41 18.90 3.26 10.96
CA TYR A 41 18.77 4.70 10.79
C TYR A 41 19.73 5.52 11.68
N ASN A 42 20.36 4.91 12.69
CA ASN A 42 21.33 5.57 13.57
C ASN A 42 22.79 5.27 13.20
N ASP A 43 23.03 4.31 12.31
CA ASP A 43 24.37 3.94 11.83
C ASP A 43 24.42 3.97 10.29
N PRO A 44 24.71 5.15 9.70
CA PRO A 44 24.82 5.29 8.24
C PRO A 44 25.92 4.44 7.62
N ALA A 45 27.06 4.28 8.30
CA ALA A 45 28.18 3.49 7.80
C ALA A 45 27.84 1.99 7.82
N GLY A 46 27.25 1.51 8.92
CA GLY A 46 26.75 0.13 9.01
C GLY A 46 25.66 -0.17 8.00
N THR A 47 24.70 0.74 7.82
CA THR A 47 23.66 0.62 6.78
C THR A 47 24.26 0.51 5.38
N ALA A 48 25.23 1.36 5.05
CA ALA A 48 25.90 1.31 3.76
C ALA A 48 26.64 -0.01 3.53
N ALA A 49 27.39 -0.48 4.54
CA ALA A 49 28.09 -1.76 4.50
C ALA A 49 27.12 -2.94 4.31
N ASN A 50 25.96 -2.93 5.00
CA ASN A 50 24.93 -3.96 4.87
C ASN A 50 24.29 -3.96 3.48
N ILE A 51 23.94 -2.78 2.95
CA ILE A 51 23.34 -2.65 1.61
C ILE A 51 24.32 -3.14 0.54
N LEU A 52 25.58 -2.73 0.60
CA LEU A 52 26.61 -3.18 -0.35
C LEU A 52 26.92 -4.68 -0.21
N GLY A 53 26.95 -5.19 1.03
CA GLY A 53 27.17 -6.60 1.33
C GLY A 53 26.02 -7.52 0.89
N ALA A 54 24.79 -7.00 0.81
CA ALA A 54 23.59 -7.73 0.42
C ALA A 54 22.83 -7.02 -0.73
N GLU A 55 23.55 -6.49 -1.70
CA GLU A 55 22.99 -5.62 -2.75
C GLU A 55 21.84 -6.29 -3.53
N MET A 56 21.96 -7.57 -3.85
CA MET A 56 20.90 -8.29 -4.58
C MET A 56 19.62 -8.43 -3.76
N LEU A 57 19.72 -8.63 -2.44
CA LEU A 57 18.55 -8.65 -1.55
C LEU A 57 17.85 -7.29 -1.57
N TYR A 58 18.63 -6.21 -1.49
CA TYR A 58 18.12 -4.85 -1.57
C TYR A 58 17.42 -4.57 -2.91
N ARG A 59 18.02 -4.97 -4.03
CA ARG A 59 17.43 -4.85 -5.38
C ARG A 59 16.14 -5.65 -5.53
N ILE A 60 16.07 -6.87 -4.98
CA ILE A 60 14.84 -7.68 -4.98
C ILE A 60 13.75 -6.99 -4.15
N GLY A 61 14.10 -6.41 -3.00
CA GLY A 61 13.20 -5.60 -2.19
C GLY A 61 12.61 -4.43 -2.98
N PHE A 62 13.45 -3.69 -3.71
CA PHE A 62 13.01 -2.59 -4.58
C PHE A 62 12.03 -3.08 -5.67
N VAL A 63 12.36 -4.16 -6.38
CA VAL A 63 11.49 -4.70 -7.43
C VAL A 63 10.16 -5.20 -6.86
N ALA A 64 10.18 -5.87 -5.71
CA ALA A 64 8.98 -6.33 -5.02
C ALA A 64 8.06 -5.16 -4.66
N GLU A 65 8.63 -4.05 -4.17
CA GLU A 65 7.86 -2.85 -3.86
C GLU A 65 7.30 -2.15 -5.11
N LEU A 66 8.04 -2.14 -6.22
CA LEU A 66 7.54 -1.58 -7.48
C LEU A 66 6.37 -2.40 -8.06
N LEU A 67 6.50 -3.73 -8.04
CA LEU A 67 5.44 -4.64 -8.45
C LEU A 67 4.22 -4.55 -7.51
N MET A 68 4.44 -4.27 -6.23
CA MET A 68 3.37 -4.05 -5.26
C MET A 68 2.50 -2.85 -5.66
N THR A 69 3.10 -1.75 -6.11
CA THR A 69 2.37 -0.60 -6.66
C THR A 69 1.54 -0.99 -7.89
N GLY A 70 2.09 -1.82 -8.78
CA GLY A 70 1.34 -2.35 -9.93
C GLY A 70 0.15 -3.22 -9.53
N ALA A 71 0.34 -4.07 -8.51
CA ALA A 71 -0.73 -4.89 -7.94
C ALA A 71 -1.81 -4.02 -7.28
N ASP A 72 -1.44 -2.92 -6.62
CA ASP A 72 -2.40 -2.01 -6.00
C ASP A 72 -3.30 -1.31 -7.02
N ILE A 73 -2.73 -0.87 -8.14
CA ILE A 73 -3.49 -0.33 -9.28
C ILE A 73 -4.48 -1.39 -9.80
N LEU A 74 -4.04 -2.64 -9.92
CA LEU A 74 -4.91 -3.73 -10.36
C LEU A 74 -6.08 -3.96 -9.39
N VAL A 75 -5.81 -3.93 -8.08
CA VAL A 75 -6.86 -4.01 -7.05
C VAL A 75 -7.84 -2.86 -7.20
N ALA A 76 -7.36 -1.62 -7.38
CA ALA A 76 -8.20 -0.44 -7.56
C ALA A 76 -9.19 -0.61 -8.71
N LEU A 77 -8.69 -1.04 -9.88
CA LEU A 77 -9.51 -1.30 -11.07
C LEU A 77 -10.52 -2.43 -10.84
N CYS A 78 -10.11 -3.49 -10.14
CA CYS A 78 -11.00 -4.61 -9.83
C CYS A 78 -12.12 -4.21 -8.88
N LEU A 79 -11.80 -3.50 -7.79
CA LEU A 79 -12.79 -3.02 -6.82
C LEU A 79 -13.74 -1.99 -7.45
N TYR A 80 -13.24 -1.11 -8.31
CA TYR A 80 -14.09 -0.22 -9.10
C TYR A 80 -15.12 -1.01 -9.90
N ARG A 81 -14.66 -2.01 -10.67
CA ARG A 81 -15.55 -2.87 -11.46
C ARG A 81 -16.61 -3.59 -10.61
N ILE A 82 -16.22 -4.07 -9.43
CA ILE A 82 -17.12 -4.82 -8.55
C ILE A 82 -18.16 -3.90 -7.90
N LEU A 83 -17.76 -2.70 -7.47
CA LEU A 83 -18.57 -1.82 -6.62
C LEU A 83 -19.32 -0.73 -7.39
N LEU A 84 -19.05 -0.52 -8.68
CA LEU A 84 -19.75 0.49 -9.49
C LEU A 84 -21.28 0.31 -9.52
N VAL A 85 -21.77 -0.90 -9.32
CA VAL A 85 -23.21 -1.23 -9.28
C VAL A 85 -23.89 -0.80 -7.97
N VAL A 86 -23.12 -0.39 -6.96
CA VAL A 86 -23.66 0.09 -5.68
C VAL A 86 -23.81 1.60 -5.70
N ASP A 87 -22.78 2.29 -6.17
CA ASP A 87 -22.76 3.73 -6.42
C ASP A 87 -21.57 4.06 -7.34
N ARG A 88 -21.85 4.49 -8.57
CA ARG A 88 -20.82 4.75 -9.57
C ARG A 88 -19.90 5.92 -9.18
N HIS A 89 -20.44 6.96 -8.53
CA HIS A 89 -19.69 8.16 -8.19
C HIS A 89 -18.74 7.89 -7.03
N LEU A 90 -19.22 7.20 -5.99
CA LEU A 90 -18.37 6.82 -4.86
C LEU A 90 -17.36 5.75 -5.25
N SER A 91 -17.74 4.78 -6.09
CA SER A 91 -16.79 3.80 -6.61
C SER A 91 -15.67 4.45 -7.42
N LEU A 92 -16.00 5.45 -8.25
CA LEU A 92 -15.01 6.25 -8.97
C LEU A 92 -14.14 7.09 -8.02
N ALA A 93 -14.72 7.68 -6.97
CA ALA A 93 -13.97 8.43 -5.98
C ALA A 93 -12.92 7.54 -5.26
N GLY A 94 -13.31 6.33 -4.84
CA GLY A 94 -12.39 5.35 -4.25
C GLY A 94 -11.24 5.02 -5.20
N LEU A 95 -11.55 4.70 -6.46
CA LEU A 95 -10.55 4.48 -7.51
C LEU A 95 -9.56 5.65 -7.61
N VAL A 96 -10.05 6.89 -7.66
CA VAL A 96 -9.19 8.09 -7.77
C VAL A 96 -8.28 8.23 -6.55
N PHE A 97 -8.82 8.11 -5.33
CA PHE A 97 -8.01 8.17 -4.11
C PHE A 97 -6.93 7.11 -4.09
N ARG A 98 -7.27 5.88 -4.48
CA ARG A 98 -6.31 4.78 -4.54
C ARG A 98 -5.24 4.99 -5.61
N LEU A 99 -5.58 5.48 -6.79
CA LEU A 99 -4.59 5.79 -7.83
C LEU A 99 -3.65 6.93 -7.43
N ILE A 100 -4.15 7.95 -6.72
CA ILE A 100 -3.29 9.00 -6.15
C ILE A 100 -2.33 8.40 -5.11
N SER A 101 -2.84 7.55 -4.22
CA SER A 101 -2.01 6.81 -3.26
C SER A 101 -0.92 5.99 -3.97
N ALA A 102 -1.30 5.22 -4.99
CA ALA A 102 -0.38 4.42 -5.81
C ALA A 102 0.66 5.28 -6.56
N ALA A 103 0.30 6.47 -7.04
CA ALA A 103 1.24 7.38 -7.70
C ALA A 103 2.30 7.91 -6.72
N ILE A 104 1.88 8.27 -5.50
CA ILE A 104 2.79 8.69 -4.43
C ILE A 104 3.68 7.50 -4.01
N ALA A 105 3.10 6.31 -3.86
CA ALA A 105 3.82 5.07 -3.56
C ALA A 105 4.74 4.60 -4.71
N GLY A 106 4.46 4.96 -5.96
CA GLY A 106 5.38 4.77 -7.07
C GLY A 106 6.56 5.73 -7.00
N THR A 107 6.29 6.98 -6.59
CA THR A 107 7.31 8.03 -6.48
C THR A 107 8.30 7.74 -5.34
N LYS A 108 7.83 7.17 -4.21
CA LYS A 108 8.74 6.80 -3.11
C LYS A 108 9.80 5.78 -3.52
N ALA A 109 9.54 4.96 -4.55
CA ALA A 109 10.51 3.99 -5.05
C ALA A 109 11.85 4.65 -5.47
N LEU A 110 11.82 5.92 -5.89
CA LEU A 110 13.03 6.70 -6.15
C LEU A 110 13.93 6.82 -4.92
N PHE A 111 13.33 7.12 -3.76
CA PHE A 111 14.06 7.24 -2.50
C PHE A 111 14.59 5.90 -2.00
N PHE A 112 13.92 4.80 -2.34
CA PHE A 112 14.40 3.45 -2.06
C PHE A 112 15.54 3.02 -3.00
N LEU A 113 15.53 3.48 -4.25
CA LEU A 113 16.63 3.21 -5.19
C LEU A 113 17.88 4.03 -4.88
N MET A 114 17.71 5.22 -4.29
CA MET A 114 18.77 6.21 -4.10
C MET A 114 20.02 5.70 -3.38
N PRO A 115 19.96 4.86 -2.32
CA PRO A 115 21.15 4.29 -1.69
C PRO A 115 22.03 3.51 -2.64
N LEU A 116 21.46 2.75 -3.58
CA LEU A 116 22.25 2.01 -4.58
C LEU A 116 22.99 2.94 -5.53
N ILE A 117 22.42 4.10 -5.84
CA ILE A 117 23.03 5.10 -6.72
C ILE A 117 24.14 5.84 -5.97
N LEU A 118 23.85 6.29 -4.74
CA LEU A 118 24.77 7.07 -3.93
C LEU A 118 25.98 6.25 -3.48
N LEU A 119 25.78 5.03 -3.00
CA LEU A 119 26.88 4.20 -2.47
C LEU A 119 27.80 3.63 -3.55
N ASN A 120 27.34 3.56 -4.80
CA ASN A 120 28.16 3.19 -5.96
C ASN A 120 28.75 4.40 -6.69
N MET A 121 28.49 5.62 -6.21
CA MET A 121 29.09 6.82 -6.77
C MET A 121 30.56 6.90 -6.35
N ASP A 122 31.45 7.19 -7.30
CA ASP A 122 32.84 7.48 -7.00
C ASP A 122 32.95 8.85 -6.30
N PRO A 123 33.43 8.89 -5.03
CA PRO A 123 33.54 10.14 -4.27
C PRO A 123 34.37 11.22 -4.97
N GLU A 124 35.42 10.84 -5.69
CA GLU A 124 36.35 11.79 -6.32
C GLU A 124 35.72 12.53 -7.51
N THR A 125 34.86 11.85 -8.26
CA THR A 125 34.16 12.44 -9.41
C THR A 125 32.80 13.04 -9.04
N GLY A 126 32.18 12.54 -7.96
CA GLY A 126 30.89 13.00 -7.47
C GLY A 126 30.93 14.28 -6.64
N GLY A 127 32.09 14.67 -6.12
CA GLY A 127 32.24 15.87 -5.29
C GLY A 127 31.66 15.73 -3.88
N PHE A 128 31.47 14.50 -3.40
CA PHE A 128 30.97 14.17 -2.07
C PHE A 128 31.97 13.28 -1.34
N ALA A 129 32.13 13.47 -0.04
CA ALA A 129 32.88 12.52 0.78
C ALA A 129 32.06 11.21 0.95
N ALA A 130 32.75 10.08 1.11
CA ALA A 130 32.08 8.78 1.31
C ALA A 130 31.07 8.81 2.48
N GLY A 131 31.45 9.38 3.63
CA GLY A 131 30.54 9.53 4.77
C GLY A 131 29.37 10.51 4.55
N GLU A 132 29.41 11.36 3.52
CA GLU A 132 28.23 12.15 3.11
C GLU A 132 27.27 11.30 2.29
N LEU A 133 27.77 10.47 1.37
CA LEU A 133 26.95 9.54 0.57
C LEU A 133 26.22 8.51 1.45
N GLU A 134 26.87 8.01 2.50
CA GLU A 134 26.27 7.13 3.51
C GLU A 134 25.09 7.81 4.24
N ARG A 135 25.30 9.04 4.72
CA ARG A 135 24.25 9.83 5.40
C ARG A 135 23.09 10.20 4.47
N LEU A 136 23.39 10.55 3.22
CA LEU A 136 22.37 10.82 2.20
C LEU A 136 21.55 9.57 1.86
N SER A 137 22.18 8.39 1.90
CA SER A 137 21.50 7.10 1.71
C SER A 137 20.51 6.82 2.85
N VAL A 138 20.90 7.01 4.11
CA VAL A 138 19.95 6.88 5.23
C VAL A 138 18.85 7.94 5.15
N LEU A 139 19.18 9.20 4.84
CA LEU A 139 18.20 10.26 4.67
C LEU A 139 17.18 9.93 3.58
N SER A 140 17.61 9.33 2.46
CA SER A 140 16.69 8.91 1.41
C SER A 140 15.70 7.86 1.92
N LEU A 141 16.15 6.89 2.71
CA LEU A 141 15.29 5.88 3.32
C LEU A 141 14.30 6.48 4.33
N MET A 142 14.70 7.51 5.07
CA MET A 142 13.77 8.26 5.92
C MET A 142 12.70 8.97 5.09
N LEU A 143 13.09 9.60 3.98
CA LEU A 143 12.15 10.24 3.04
C LEU A 143 11.23 9.23 2.36
N HIS A 144 11.71 8.02 2.07
CA HIS A 144 10.90 6.90 1.59
C HIS A 144 9.76 6.58 2.58
N GLY A 145 10.09 6.46 3.86
CA GLY A 145 9.08 6.26 4.91
C GLY A 145 8.06 7.39 5.00
N GLN A 146 8.51 8.65 4.90
CA GLN A 146 7.60 9.81 4.90
C GLN A 146 6.67 9.82 3.68
N ALA A 147 7.21 9.56 2.48
CA ALA A 147 6.40 9.46 1.27
C ALA A 147 5.38 8.31 1.35
N TYR A 148 5.73 7.20 2.01
CA TYR A 148 4.78 6.13 2.29
C TYR A 148 3.64 6.61 3.20
N ASN A 149 3.94 7.29 4.31
CA ASN A 149 2.92 7.84 5.20
C ASN A 149 1.99 8.84 4.48
N ILE A 150 2.52 9.65 3.56
CA ILE A 150 1.69 10.55 2.74
C ILE A 150 0.73 9.73 1.86
N SER A 151 1.21 8.65 1.23
CA SER A 151 0.35 7.78 0.42
C SER A 151 -0.78 7.13 1.23
N LEU A 152 -0.53 6.81 2.51
CA LEU A 152 -1.51 6.19 3.40
C LEU A 152 -2.68 7.12 3.74
N VAL A 153 -2.50 8.45 3.69
CA VAL A 153 -3.62 9.40 3.87
C VAL A 153 -4.67 9.18 2.77
N PHE A 154 -4.23 9.13 1.51
CA PHE A 154 -5.14 8.91 0.37
C PHE A 154 -5.71 7.49 0.37
N PHE A 155 -4.91 6.50 0.75
CA PHE A 155 -5.38 5.12 0.94
C PHE A 155 -6.44 5.03 2.05
N GLY A 156 -6.31 5.80 3.12
CA GLY A 156 -7.29 5.91 4.19
C GLY A 156 -8.65 6.36 3.67
N PHE A 157 -8.69 7.40 2.82
CA PHE A 157 -9.92 7.84 2.17
C PHE A 157 -10.52 6.78 1.23
N ASP A 158 -9.69 6.08 0.44
CA ASP A 158 -10.13 4.92 -0.35
C ASP A 158 -10.80 3.88 0.56
N CYS A 159 -10.15 3.48 1.65
CA CYS A 159 -10.68 2.50 2.60
C CYS A 159 -12.03 2.94 3.20
N LEU A 160 -12.20 4.21 3.56
CA LEU A 160 -13.50 4.71 4.04
C LEU A 160 -14.60 4.54 2.99
N ILE A 161 -14.31 4.90 1.75
CA ILE A 161 -15.28 4.83 0.64
C ILE A 161 -15.59 3.38 0.28
N ILE A 162 -14.57 2.56 0.04
CA ILE A 162 -14.69 1.17 -0.34
C ILE A 162 -15.34 0.36 0.78
N GLY A 163 -14.94 0.57 2.03
CA GLY A 163 -15.55 -0.09 3.18
C GLY A 163 -17.04 0.23 3.30
N TRP A 164 -17.44 1.49 3.08
CA TRP A 164 -18.85 1.89 3.04
C TRP A 164 -19.61 1.24 1.87
N LEU A 165 -19.02 1.19 0.68
CA LEU A 165 -19.63 0.52 -0.48
C LEU A 165 -19.81 -0.98 -0.23
N ILE A 166 -18.81 -1.65 0.35
CA ILE A 166 -18.89 -3.06 0.75
C ILE A 166 -20.04 -3.26 1.74
N TRP A 167 -20.16 -2.40 2.75
CA TRP A 167 -21.21 -2.47 3.75
C TRP A 167 -22.61 -2.32 3.13
N LYS A 168 -22.77 -1.45 2.12
CA LYS A 168 -24.02 -1.23 1.39
C LYS A 168 -24.32 -2.31 0.33
N SER A 169 -23.29 -2.98 -0.19
CA SER A 169 -23.36 -3.83 -1.39
C SER A 169 -24.33 -5.01 -1.30
N GLY A 170 -24.46 -5.63 -0.13
CA GLY A 170 -25.22 -6.88 0.06
C GLY A 170 -24.62 -8.13 -0.58
N PHE A 171 -23.63 -8.01 -1.48
CA PHE A 171 -22.93 -9.14 -2.11
C PHE A 171 -21.54 -9.45 -1.52
N LEU A 172 -21.07 -8.61 -0.60
CA LEU A 172 -19.92 -8.83 0.27
C LEU A 172 -20.33 -8.73 1.76
N PRO A 173 -19.59 -9.35 2.70
CA PRO A 173 -19.92 -9.31 4.12
C PRO A 173 -19.80 -7.90 4.70
N ARG A 174 -20.85 -7.46 5.41
CA ARG A 174 -20.87 -6.15 6.09
C ARG A 174 -19.75 -6.00 7.12
N LEU A 175 -19.40 -7.09 7.81
CA LEU A 175 -18.33 -7.09 8.81
C LEU A 175 -16.98 -6.72 8.19
N ILE A 176 -16.69 -7.21 6.97
CA ILE A 176 -15.48 -6.83 6.23
C ILE A 176 -15.54 -5.35 5.86
N GLY A 177 -16.69 -4.86 5.37
CA GLY A 177 -16.89 -3.44 5.08
C GLY A 177 -16.61 -2.55 6.29
N THR A 178 -17.15 -2.89 7.45
CA THR A 178 -16.87 -2.19 8.71
C THR A 178 -15.38 -2.25 9.06
N GLY A 179 -14.75 -3.41 8.96
CA GLY A 179 -13.30 -3.55 9.21
C GLY A 179 -12.47 -2.63 8.32
N ILE A 180 -12.81 -2.54 7.02
CA ILE A 180 -12.10 -1.67 6.06
C ILE A 180 -12.34 -0.17 6.37
N VAL A 181 -13.53 0.21 6.82
CA VAL A 181 -13.77 1.59 7.33
C VAL A 181 -12.88 1.88 8.55
N VAL A 182 -12.80 0.95 9.51
CA VAL A 182 -11.92 1.11 10.68
C VAL A 182 -10.46 1.22 10.24
N ALA A 183 -10.01 0.38 9.30
CA ALA A 183 -8.67 0.48 8.72
C ALA A 183 -8.40 1.86 8.10
N GLY A 184 -9.38 2.40 7.35
CA GLY A 184 -9.28 3.75 6.78
C GLY A 184 -9.10 4.83 7.85
N LEU A 185 -9.86 4.77 8.95
CA LEU A 185 -9.70 5.68 10.09
C LEU A 185 -8.33 5.52 10.75
N CYS A 186 -7.87 4.28 10.94
CA CYS A 186 -6.56 4.00 11.48
C CYS A 186 -5.46 4.63 10.63
N TYR A 187 -5.46 4.43 9.30
CA TYR A 187 -4.48 5.04 8.39
C TYR A 187 -4.47 6.56 8.44
N LEU A 188 -5.65 7.19 8.48
CA LEU A 188 -5.74 8.65 8.59
C LEU A 188 -5.17 9.14 9.92
N VAL A 189 -5.58 8.53 11.02
CA VAL A 189 -5.14 8.93 12.36
C VAL A 189 -3.64 8.71 12.53
N THR A 190 -3.10 7.55 12.14
CA THR A 190 -1.66 7.26 12.24
C THR A 190 -0.83 8.20 11.38
N SER A 191 -1.22 8.40 10.11
CA SER A 191 -0.48 9.29 9.21
C SER A 191 -0.51 10.75 9.69
N LEU A 192 -1.66 11.23 10.16
CA LEU A 192 -1.76 12.60 10.71
C LEU A 192 -0.97 12.76 12.00
N MET A 193 -0.93 11.75 12.88
CA MET A 193 -0.09 11.78 14.09
C MET A 193 1.40 11.83 13.74
N ILE A 194 1.85 11.10 12.71
CA ILE A 194 3.26 11.18 12.26
C ILE A 194 3.64 12.60 11.85
N PHE A 195 2.73 13.34 11.22
CA PHE A 195 3.01 14.71 10.75
C PHE A 195 2.82 15.77 11.83
N LEU A 196 1.79 15.66 12.66
CA LEU A 196 1.40 16.69 13.63
C LEU A 196 2.03 16.48 15.00
N THR A 197 2.26 15.23 15.40
CA THR A 197 2.78 14.86 16.73
C THR A 197 3.85 13.76 16.64
N PRO A 198 5.02 14.00 15.98
CA PRO A 198 6.05 12.98 15.80
C PRO A 198 6.52 12.31 17.09
N ALA A 199 6.58 13.06 18.19
CA ALA A 199 6.97 12.52 19.50
C ALA A 199 5.98 11.46 20.03
N LEU A 200 4.69 11.59 19.72
CA LEU A 200 3.68 10.59 20.09
C LEU A 200 3.73 9.39 19.14
N ALA A 201 4.01 9.63 17.86
CA ALA A 201 4.16 8.56 16.86
C ALA A 201 5.41 7.69 17.10
N ALA A 202 6.42 8.20 17.82
CA ALA A 202 7.61 7.46 18.20
C ALA A 202 7.41 6.48 19.38
N SER A 203 6.21 6.39 19.94
CA SER A 203 5.93 5.53 21.09
C SER A 203 5.68 4.06 20.71
N ASP A 204 6.07 3.13 21.58
CA ASP A 204 5.99 1.68 21.30
C ASP A 204 4.58 1.18 20.99
N TRP A 205 3.55 1.83 21.54
CA TRP A 205 2.15 1.45 21.31
C TRP A 205 1.63 1.90 19.95
N PHE A 206 2.31 2.82 19.27
CA PHE A 206 1.85 3.39 17.99
C PHE A 206 1.68 2.30 16.92
N MET A 207 2.56 1.30 16.91
CA MET A 207 2.47 0.17 15.96
C MET A 207 1.18 -0.66 16.11
N ILE A 208 0.58 -0.69 17.31
CA ILE A 208 -0.68 -1.42 17.56
C ILE A 208 -1.83 -0.84 16.74
N LEU A 209 -1.79 0.45 16.39
CA LEU A 209 -2.82 1.11 15.59
C LEU A 209 -2.92 0.59 14.15
N PHE A 210 -1.87 -0.07 13.63
CA PHE A 210 -1.89 -0.70 12.31
C PHE A 210 -2.45 -2.13 12.32
N LEU A 211 -2.59 -2.75 13.50
CA LEU A 211 -3.12 -4.12 13.61
C LEU A 211 -4.55 -4.26 13.05
N PRO A 212 -5.49 -3.33 13.33
CA PRO A 212 -6.81 -3.37 12.71
C PRO A 212 -6.76 -3.29 11.17
N CYS A 213 -5.82 -2.53 10.61
CA CYS A 213 -5.63 -2.42 9.16
C CYS A 213 -5.26 -3.77 8.57
N LEU A 214 -4.22 -4.42 9.11
CA LEU A 214 -3.76 -5.72 8.63
C LEU A 214 -4.86 -6.77 8.71
N VAL A 215 -5.60 -6.82 9.83
CA VAL A 215 -6.69 -7.78 10.01
C VAL A 215 -7.83 -7.55 9.01
N ALA A 216 -8.25 -6.29 8.82
CA ALA A 216 -9.33 -5.96 7.89
C ALA A 216 -8.96 -6.26 6.44
N GLU A 217 -7.76 -5.86 6.02
CA GLU A 217 -7.28 -6.09 4.66
C GLU A 217 -7.02 -7.56 4.39
N ALA A 218 -6.44 -8.31 5.33
CA ALA A 218 -6.29 -9.76 5.21
C ALA A 218 -7.65 -10.46 5.12
N ALA A 219 -8.64 -10.03 5.90
CA ALA A 219 -10.00 -10.58 5.83
C ALA A 219 -10.64 -10.31 4.46
N LEU A 220 -10.52 -9.10 3.91
CA LEU A 220 -11.00 -8.78 2.57
C LEU A 220 -10.28 -9.61 1.50
N THR A 221 -8.96 -9.71 1.60
CA THR A 221 -8.09 -10.48 0.70
C THR A 221 -8.52 -11.94 0.63
N LEU A 222 -8.62 -12.60 1.78
CA LEU A 222 -9.01 -14.01 1.87
C LEU A 222 -10.44 -14.22 1.38
N TRP A 223 -11.36 -13.29 1.68
CA TRP A 223 -12.73 -13.38 1.21
C TRP A 223 -12.81 -13.31 -0.32
N LEU A 224 -12.17 -12.31 -0.93
CA LEU A 224 -12.15 -12.12 -2.38
C LEU A 224 -11.51 -13.30 -3.11
N LEU A 225 -10.44 -13.87 -2.53
CA LEU A 225 -9.72 -15.00 -3.10
C LEU A 225 -10.53 -16.30 -3.04
N VAL A 226 -11.12 -16.62 -1.88
CA VAL A 226 -11.78 -17.91 -1.63
C VAL A 226 -13.26 -17.88 -2.02
N ARG A 227 -14.00 -16.89 -1.54
CA ARG A 227 -15.46 -16.78 -1.72
C ARG A 227 -15.84 -15.92 -2.92
N GLY A 228 -15.05 -14.89 -3.25
CA GLY A 228 -15.39 -13.92 -4.28
C GLY A 228 -16.60 -13.06 -3.87
N ILE A 229 -17.57 -12.96 -4.77
CA ILE A 229 -18.82 -12.19 -4.57
C ILE A 229 -20.05 -13.08 -4.65
N ASN A 230 -21.12 -12.71 -3.95
CA ASN A 230 -22.42 -13.34 -4.16
C ASN A 230 -23.01 -12.89 -5.51
N VAL A 231 -23.06 -13.81 -6.48
CA VAL A 231 -23.47 -13.54 -7.86
C VAL A 231 -24.92 -13.06 -7.96
N GLU A 232 -25.84 -13.66 -7.22
CA GLU A 232 -27.26 -13.31 -7.27
C GLU A 232 -27.52 -11.92 -6.69
N ALA A 233 -26.92 -11.64 -5.52
CA ALA A 233 -26.99 -10.33 -4.88
C ALA A 233 -26.34 -9.24 -5.75
N TRP A 234 -25.22 -9.56 -6.42
CA TRP A 234 -24.57 -8.63 -7.33
C TRP A 234 -25.43 -8.34 -8.57
N LYS A 235 -26.03 -9.35 -9.19
CA LYS A 235 -26.96 -9.15 -10.32
C LYS A 235 -28.17 -8.31 -9.92
N LYS A 236 -28.69 -8.50 -8.70
CA LYS A 236 -29.79 -7.70 -8.16
C LYS A 236 -29.39 -6.23 -7.98
N ALA A 237 -28.20 -5.96 -7.44
CA ALA A 237 -27.66 -4.61 -7.34
C ALA A 237 -27.46 -3.98 -8.73
N ALA A 238 -26.89 -4.74 -9.67
CA ALA A 238 -26.64 -4.32 -11.04
C ALA A 238 -27.92 -3.99 -11.83
N GLY A 239 -29.03 -4.71 -11.58
CA GLY A 239 -30.32 -4.41 -12.20
C GLY A 239 -31.08 -3.23 -11.56
N ALA A 240 -30.63 -2.74 -10.41
CA ALA A 240 -31.22 -1.61 -9.70
C ALA A 240 -30.43 -0.30 -9.87
N ALA A 241 -29.24 -0.37 -10.48
CA ALA A 241 -28.32 0.73 -10.74
C ALA A 241 -28.59 1.39 -12.09
#